data_AF-A0A3P9BGJ7-F1
#
_entry.id   AF-A0A3P9BGJ7-F1
#
_cell.length_a   1.000
_cell.length_b   1.000
_cell.length_c   1.000
_cell.angle_alpha   90.00
_cell.angle_beta   90.00
_cell.angle_gamma   90.00
#
_symmetry.space_group_name_H-M   'P 1'
#
loop_
_entity.id
_entity.type
_entity.pdbx_description
1 polymer ?
#
loop_
_entity_poly.entity_id
_entity_poly.type
_entity_poly.pdbx_seq_one_letter_code
_entity_poly.pdbx_strand_id
1 'polypeptide(L)'
;MGSTRLLWLLVIFCCGSVSSQRGRTFIGQKDPENSNQVVVDEEVSATLKSSLTTVFFPIVYIIIFAVGLPANGMAIWVFLFRTKKKHPSSIYMANLALADLLFVIWIPLKIHYHINGNNWIYGEPLCKVLVSFFYGNMYCSILFITCLSVQRYWVVAHPLSQQRKNNKIAIGVSVAIWAFIWVTTTPLYLYDHTTKLKDPNVTTCHDVTVIKDLEIPFESIRLPFIYFIMMGTVVFLIPCIVIIVAYAMLLKALGTSMEESTASKNRHKVVVLIGIVLVTFLVCFIPSNIMLLVHYGLQKNSIGNHGYNVYISTLCLASLNSCLDPFIYYFVSEDFRNHVKNTLLCRSSRAVEQMRVSFSSMKYSKKSKAYVSDVGTTQSSTC
;
A
#
# COMPACT_ATOMS: atom_id res chain seq x y z
N MET A 1 -2.19 18.82 -29.39
CA MET A 1 -3.66 18.77 -29.22
C MET A 1 -4.24 17.35 -29.10
N GLY A 2 -3.45 16.27 -29.05
CA GLY A 2 -3.96 14.87 -28.99
C GLY A 2 -4.05 14.25 -27.59
N SER A 3 -3.14 14.58 -26.67
CA SER A 3 -3.05 13.96 -25.34
C SER A 3 -4.18 14.38 -24.38
N THR A 4 -4.62 15.63 -24.46
CA THR A 4 -5.73 16.14 -23.63
C THR A 4 -7.07 15.49 -24.01
N ARG A 5 -7.34 15.26 -25.30
CA ARG A 5 -8.58 14.63 -25.75
C ARG A 5 -8.70 13.15 -25.33
N LEU A 6 -7.58 12.43 -25.30
CA LEU A 6 -7.56 11.05 -24.84
C LEU A 6 -7.83 10.94 -23.32
N LEU A 7 -7.27 11.88 -22.54
CA LEU A 7 -7.58 12.01 -21.12
C LEU A 7 -9.07 12.32 -20.89
N TRP A 8 -9.64 13.23 -21.70
CA TRP A 8 -11.06 13.57 -21.64
C TRP A 8 -11.97 12.39 -21.98
N LEU A 9 -11.63 11.57 -22.97
CA LEU A 9 -12.40 10.38 -23.33
C LEU A 9 -12.36 9.30 -22.23
N LEU A 10 -11.22 9.14 -21.55
CA LEU A 10 -11.12 8.24 -20.39
C LEU A 10 -11.90 8.76 -19.18
N VAL A 11 -11.90 10.08 -18.95
CA VAL A 11 -12.71 10.73 -17.90
C VAL A 11 -14.21 10.56 -18.16
N ILE A 12 -14.65 10.71 -19.41
CA ILE A 12 -16.05 10.56 -19.80
C ILE A 12 -16.50 9.09 -19.72
N PHE A 13 -15.63 8.14 -20.08
CA PHE A 13 -15.97 6.72 -20.02
C PHE A 13 -16.10 6.18 -18.59
N CYS A 14 -15.39 6.78 -17.62
CA CYS A 14 -15.54 6.45 -16.20
C CYS A 14 -16.71 7.17 -15.50
N CYS A 15 -17.17 8.31 -16.02
CA CYS A 15 -18.27 9.10 -15.46
C CYS A 15 -19.56 8.88 -16.26
N GLY A 16 -20.32 7.84 -15.92
CA GLY A 16 -21.71 7.74 -16.33
C GLY A 16 -22.49 9.00 -15.92
N SER A 17 -23.04 9.70 -16.92
CA SER A 17 -24.05 10.77 -16.81
C SER A 17 -23.82 11.81 -15.69
N VAL A 18 -22.93 12.78 -15.94
CA VAL A 18 -22.78 13.97 -15.09
C VAL A 18 -23.81 15.03 -15.50
N SER A 19 -24.76 15.30 -14.61
CA SER A 19 -25.74 16.39 -14.73
C SER A 19 -25.07 17.75 -14.52
N SER A 20 -25.41 18.72 -15.38
CA SER A 20 -25.00 20.12 -15.30
C SER A 20 -25.76 20.86 -14.19
N GLN A 21 -25.44 20.57 -12.93
CA GLN A 21 -25.77 21.49 -11.84
C GLN A 21 -24.48 22.06 -11.24
N ARG A 22 -24.55 23.34 -10.87
CA ARG A 22 -23.54 24.13 -10.16
C ARG A 22 -23.38 23.61 -8.72
N GLY A 23 -23.11 22.30 -8.57
CA GLY A 23 -22.84 21.65 -7.30
C GLY A 23 -21.46 22.11 -6.82
N ARG A 24 -21.42 22.72 -5.64
CA ARG A 24 -20.17 22.98 -4.95
C ARG A 24 -19.54 21.63 -4.61
N THR A 25 -18.24 21.59 -4.76
CA THR A 25 -17.40 20.41 -4.68
C THR A 25 -16.54 20.42 -3.44
N PHE A 26 -15.91 19.28 -3.06
CA PHE A 26 -14.57 18.98 -2.46
C PHE A 26 -13.71 20.09 -1.78
N ILE A 27 -14.22 21.30 -1.65
CA ILE A 27 -13.53 22.57 -1.58
C ILE A 27 -13.87 23.12 -0.23
N GLY A 28 -12.83 23.21 0.59
CA GLY A 28 -12.90 24.08 1.73
C GLY A 28 -12.87 25.54 1.30
N GLN A 29 -13.93 26.30 1.57
CA GLN A 29 -13.92 27.76 1.47
C GLN A 29 -13.65 28.36 2.84
N LYS A 30 -12.81 29.40 2.93
CA LYS A 30 -12.63 30.13 4.20
C LYS A 30 -13.98 30.66 4.69
N ASP A 31 -14.24 30.48 5.97
CA ASP A 31 -15.45 31.00 6.61
C ASP A 31 -15.43 32.54 6.58
N PRO A 32 -16.47 33.19 6.02
CA PRO A 32 -16.56 34.66 6.01
C PRO A 32 -16.56 35.29 7.40
N GLU A 33 -16.97 34.54 8.44
CA GLU A 33 -17.00 35.03 9.83
C GLU A 33 -15.70 34.77 10.59
N ASN A 34 -14.95 33.72 10.21
CA ASN A 34 -13.71 33.33 10.88
C ASN A 34 -12.68 32.81 9.86
N SER A 35 -11.77 33.68 9.43
CA SER A 35 -10.75 33.35 8.42
C SER A 35 -9.83 32.17 8.77
N ASN A 36 -9.80 31.72 10.03
CA ASN A 36 -9.05 30.53 10.48
C ASN A 36 -9.83 29.21 10.33
N GLN A 37 -11.10 29.26 9.94
CA GLN A 37 -11.95 28.10 9.73
C GLN A 37 -12.39 27.98 8.28
N VAL A 38 -12.75 26.76 7.90
CA VAL A 38 -13.13 26.39 6.55
C VAL A 38 -14.49 25.69 6.55
N VAL A 39 -15.35 26.10 5.63
CA VAL A 39 -16.68 25.52 5.38
C VAL A 39 -16.58 24.56 4.20
N VAL A 40 -17.19 23.38 4.34
CA VAL A 40 -17.25 22.32 3.33
C VAL A 40 -18.70 21.95 3.06
N ASP A 41 -18.96 21.28 1.94
CA ASP A 41 -20.30 20.82 1.59
C ASP A 41 -20.84 19.77 2.57
N GLU A 42 -22.17 19.70 2.66
CA GLU A 42 -22.88 18.78 3.54
C GLU A 42 -22.51 17.32 3.29
N GLU A 43 -22.28 16.93 2.02
CA GLU A 43 -21.81 15.59 1.64
C GLU A 43 -20.44 15.27 2.25
N VAL A 44 -19.50 16.23 2.22
CA VAL A 44 -18.15 16.05 2.79
C VAL A 44 -18.22 15.97 4.32
N SER A 45 -19.00 16.86 4.95
CA SER A 45 -19.24 16.85 6.40
C SER A 45 -19.87 15.53 6.85
N ALA A 46 -20.89 15.04 6.14
CA ALA A 46 -21.55 13.78 6.42
C ALA A 46 -20.58 12.59 6.34
N THR A 47 -19.72 12.57 5.32
CA THR A 47 -18.73 11.50 5.15
C THR A 47 -17.64 11.52 6.21
N LEU A 48 -17.16 12.70 6.60
CA LEU A 48 -16.22 12.86 7.73
C LEU A 48 -16.84 12.41 9.06
N LYS A 49 -18.17 12.48 9.21
CA LYS A 49 -18.87 11.96 10.40
C LYS A 49 -19.27 10.49 10.27
N SER A 50 -19.24 9.94 9.07
CA SER A 50 -19.74 8.58 8.78
C SER A 50 -18.85 7.47 9.34
N SER A 51 -19.46 6.30 9.58
CA SER A 51 -18.75 5.08 9.98
C SER A 51 -17.75 4.57 8.93
N LEU A 52 -17.84 5.04 7.69
CA LEU A 52 -16.85 4.72 6.65
C LEU A 52 -15.46 5.21 7.07
N THR A 53 -15.37 6.46 7.49
CA THR A 53 -14.08 7.08 7.86
C THR A 53 -13.71 6.80 9.31
N THR A 54 -14.66 6.74 10.23
CA THR A 54 -14.39 6.61 11.67
C THR A 54 -14.33 5.17 12.17
N VAL A 55 -14.81 4.19 11.40
CA VAL A 55 -14.79 2.76 11.77
C VAL A 55 -14.10 1.91 10.72
N PHE A 56 -14.57 1.94 9.47
CA PHE A 56 -14.07 1.03 8.43
C PHE A 56 -12.60 1.31 8.06
N PHE A 57 -12.22 2.57 7.84
CA PHE A 57 -10.82 2.93 7.56
C PHE A 57 -9.85 2.55 8.68
N PRO A 58 -10.10 2.86 9.97
CA PRO A 58 -9.23 2.39 11.04
C PRO A 58 -9.08 0.87 11.08
N ILE A 59 -10.14 0.10 10.85
CA ILE A 59 -10.05 -1.38 10.78
C ILE A 59 -9.09 -1.81 9.67
N VAL A 60 -9.23 -1.24 8.47
CA VAL A 60 -8.35 -1.53 7.34
C VAL A 60 -6.90 -1.16 7.67
N TYR A 61 -6.67 0.03 8.24
CA TYR A 61 -5.32 0.46 8.63
C TYR A 61 -4.71 -0.39 9.75
N ILE A 62 -5.51 -0.87 10.72
CA ILE A 62 -5.07 -1.81 11.75
C ILE A 62 -4.60 -3.12 11.10
N ILE A 63 -5.36 -3.66 10.13
CA ILE A 63 -4.96 -4.85 9.37
C ILE A 63 -3.64 -4.56 8.63
N ILE A 64 -3.53 -3.40 7.98
CA ILE A 64 -2.32 -3.00 7.25
C ILE A 64 -1.12 -2.96 8.18
N PHE A 65 -1.26 -2.37 9.35
CA PHE A 65 -0.18 -2.31 10.33
C PHE A 65 0.19 -3.71 10.86
N ALA A 66 -0.82 -4.50 11.25
CA ALA A 66 -0.64 -5.82 11.85
C ALA A 66 -0.01 -6.84 10.88
N VAL A 67 -0.29 -6.72 9.58
CA VAL A 67 0.25 -7.62 8.54
C VAL A 67 1.50 -7.02 7.91
N GLY A 68 1.44 -5.77 7.48
CA GLY A 68 2.49 -5.09 6.71
C GLY A 68 3.79 -4.94 7.50
N LEU A 69 3.73 -4.54 8.78
CA LEU A 69 4.93 -4.33 9.58
C LEU A 69 5.76 -5.62 9.76
N PRO A 70 5.21 -6.73 10.30
CA PRO A 70 6.00 -7.95 10.47
C PRO A 70 6.39 -8.60 9.14
N ALA A 71 5.54 -8.57 8.12
CA ALA A 71 5.83 -9.21 6.84
C ALA A 71 6.97 -8.50 6.09
N ASN A 72 6.93 -7.17 6.00
CA ASN A 72 7.99 -6.39 5.35
C ASN A 72 9.27 -6.34 6.20
N GLY A 73 9.15 -6.33 7.53
CA GLY A 73 10.29 -6.46 8.44
C GLY A 73 11.04 -7.78 8.25
N MET A 74 10.30 -8.90 8.17
CA MET A 74 10.87 -10.21 7.85
C MET A 74 11.49 -10.23 6.44
N ALA A 75 10.85 -9.59 5.46
CA ALA A 75 11.35 -9.53 4.09
C ALA A 75 12.72 -8.83 4.02
N ILE A 76 12.86 -7.65 4.63
CA ILE A 76 14.14 -6.95 4.73
C ILE A 76 15.19 -7.83 5.41
N TRP A 77 14.85 -8.43 6.56
CA TRP A 77 15.79 -9.28 7.28
C TRP A 77 16.28 -10.46 6.42
N VAL A 78 15.38 -11.13 5.70
CA VAL A 78 15.74 -12.22 4.79
C VAL A 78 16.62 -11.70 3.66
N PHE A 79 16.21 -10.63 2.97
CA PHE A 79 16.93 -10.15 1.80
C PHE A 79 18.27 -9.54 2.13
N LEU A 80 18.44 -8.92 3.30
CA LEU A 80 19.71 -8.36 3.74
C LEU A 80 20.64 -9.42 4.33
N PHE A 81 20.16 -10.28 5.23
CA PHE A 81 21.03 -11.13 6.04
C PHE A 81 20.97 -12.62 5.69
N ARG A 82 19.92 -13.12 5.02
CA ARG A 82 19.74 -14.56 4.75
C ARG A 82 19.97 -14.96 3.30
N THR A 83 19.75 -14.04 2.36
CA THR A 83 20.01 -14.28 0.93
C THR A 83 21.51 -14.23 0.64
N LYS A 84 22.13 -15.42 0.50
CA LYS A 84 23.58 -15.59 0.24
C LYS A 84 24.02 -15.08 -1.13
N LYS A 85 23.18 -15.22 -2.16
CA LYS A 85 23.44 -14.73 -3.53
C LYS A 85 22.54 -13.56 -3.84
N LYS A 86 23.08 -12.34 -3.82
CA LYS A 86 22.32 -11.13 -4.17
C LYS A 86 22.04 -11.12 -5.67
N HIS A 87 20.78 -11.29 -6.04
CA HIS A 87 20.28 -11.10 -7.39
C HIS A 87 19.63 -9.71 -7.51
N PRO A 88 19.60 -9.07 -8.69
CA PRO A 88 18.87 -7.82 -8.91
C PRO A 88 17.44 -7.82 -8.33
N SER A 89 16.70 -8.92 -8.49
CA SER A 89 15.35 -9.06 -7.92
C SER A 89 15.32 -8.93 -6.39
N SER A 90 16.32 -9.48 -5.68
CA SER A 90 16.41 -9.37 -4.21
C SER A 90 16.67 -7.93 -3.78
N ILE A 91 17.39 -7.15 -4.59
CA ILE A 91 17.67 -5.73 -4.32
C ILE A 91 16.38 -4.92 -4.49
N TYR A 92 15.63 -5.11 -5.58
CA TYR A 92 14.36 -4.42 -5.78
C TYR A 92 13.33 -4.80 -4.71
N MET A 93 13.20 -6.09 -4.35
CA MET A 93 12.31 -6.50 -3.26
C MET A 93 12.70 -5.93 -1.89
N ALA A 94 14.00 -5.82 -1.59
CA ALA A 94 14.46 -5.21 -0.35
C ALA A 94 14.11 -3.72 -0.28
N ASN A 95 14.23 -3.00 -1.40
CA ASN A 95 13.83 -1.60 -1.47
C ASN A 95 12.31 -1.41 -1.43
N LEU A 96 11.54 -2.32 -2.04
CA LEU A 96 10.08 -2.33 -1.95
C LEU A 96 9.64 -2.49 -0.49
N ALA A 97 10.19 -3.50 0.21
CA ALA A 97 9.90 -3.72 1.62
C ALA A 97 10.36 -2.56 2.51
N LEU A 98 11.44 -1.86 2.15
CA LEU A 98 11.88 -0.65 2.85
C LEU A 98 10.89 0.51 2.67
N ALA A 99 10.39 0.73 1.47
CA ALA A 99 9.35 1.73 1.21
C ALA A 99 8.08 1.44 2.02
N ASP A 100 7.65 0.17 2.04
CA ASP A 100 6.50 -0.27 2.83
C ASP A 100 6.69 -0.02 4.32
N LEU A 101 7.85 -0.37 4.90
CA LEU A 101 8.12 -0.12 6.32
C LEU A 101 8.14 1.37 6.66
N LEU A 102 8.77 2.18 5.80
CA LEU A 102 8.83 3.63 6.00
C LEU A 102 7.45 4.28 5.96
N PHE A 103 6.47 3.68 5.28
CA PHE A 103 5.08 4.09 5.33
C PHE A 103 4.32 3.51 6.53
N VAL A 104 4.39 2.20 6.74
CA VAL A 104 3.60 1.47 7.74
C VAL A 104 3.91 1.94 9.17
N ILE A 105 5.14 2.40 9.46
CA ILE A 105 5.51 2.94 10.78
C ILE A 105 4.65 4.15 11.18
N TRP A 106 4.12 4.93 10.21
CA TRP A 106 3.28 6.11 10.49
C TRP A 106 1.78 5.79 10.56
N ILE A 107 1.36 4.58 10.16
CA ILE A 107 -0.04 4.16 10.17
C ILE A 107 -0.72 4.28 11.54
N PRO A 108 -0.06 4.02 12.69
CA PRO A 108 -0.69 4.23 14.01
C PRO A 108 -1.25 5.64 14.22
N LEU A 109 -0.58 6.68 13.69
CA LEU A 109 -1.07 8.06 13.77
C LEU A 109 -2.31 8.25 12.90
N LYS A 110 -2.35 7.62 11.72
CA LYS A 110 -3.51 7.63 10.81
C LYS A 110 -4.71 6.89 11.42
N ILE A 111 -4.47 5.77 12.10
CA ILE A 111 -5.50 5.03 12.83
C ILE A 111 -6.10 5.93 13.93
N HIS A 112 -5.25 6.54 14.75
CA HIS A 112 -5.71 7.44 15.81
C HIS A 112 -6.50 8.62 15.25
N TYR A 113 -6.03 9.24 14.16
CA TYR A 113 -6.74 10.32 13.46
C TYR A 113 -8.19 9.95 13.12
N HIS A 114 -8.40 8.80 12.47
CA HIS A 114 -9.72 8.36 12.07
C HIS A 114 -10.61 7.96 13.26
N ILE A 115 -10.06 7.29 14.28
CA ILE A 115 -10.80 6.94 15.51
C ILE A 115 -11.21 8.21 16.28
N ASN A 116 -10.37 9.24 16.26
CA ASN A 116 -10.64 10.54 16.88
C ASN A 116 -11.59 11.42 16.04
N GLY A 117 -12.46 10.82 15.22
CA GLY A 117 -13.44 11.55 14.41
C GLY A 117 -12.82 12.38 13.29
N ASN A 118 -11.73 11.89 12.68
CA ASN A 118 -10.96 12.62 11.66
C ASN A 118 -10.39 13.95 12.19
N ASN A 119 -9.91 13.95 13.45
CA ASN A 119 -9.30 15.11 14.08
C ASN A 119 -7.79 14.91 14.32
N TRP A 120 -6.99 15.66 13.56
CA TRP A 120 -5.54 15.63 13.57
C TRP A 120 -4.97 16.57 14.64
N ILE A 121 -4.37 15.99 15.68
CA ILE A 121 -3.85 16.73 16.84
C ILE A 121 -2.32 16.83 16.89
N TYR A 122 -1.61 16.26 15.91
CA TYR A 122 -0.15 16.16 15.94
C TYR A 122 0.58 17.29 15.21
N GLY A 123 -0.17 18.28 14.73
CA GLY A 123 0.35 19.46 14.03
C GLY A 123 0.68 19.23 12.55
N GLU A 124 0.79 20.33 11.82
CA GLU A 124 1.07 20.37 10.38
C GLU A 124 2.34 19.59 9.96
N PRO A 125 3.49 19.69 10.64
CA PRO A 125 4.71 19.01 10.20
C PRO A 125 4.55 17.49 10.12
N LEU A 126 3.86 16.89 11.09
CA LEU A 126 3.67 15.45 11.12
C LEU A 126 2.62 14.98 10.11
N CYS A 127 1.63 15.83 9.78
CA CYS A 127 0.72 15.58 8.67
C CYS A 127 1.48 15.52 7.33
N LYS A 128 2.36 16.51 7.08
CA LYS A 128 3.23 16.52 5.89
C LYS A 128 4.10 15.28 5.78
N VAL A 129 4.68 14.82 6.88
CA VAL A 129 5.47 13.58 6.95
C VAL A 129 4.62 12.38 6.56
N LEU A 130 3.46 12.21 7.18
CA LEU A 130 2.54 11.09 6.90
C LEU A 130 2.12 11.05 5.43
N VAL A 131 1.71 12.20 4.89
CA VAL A 131 1.30 12.34 3.48
C VAL A 131 2.45 12.02 2.52
N SER A 132 3.64 12.51 2.82
CA SER A 132 4.82 12.32 1.97
C SER A 132 5.28 10.87 1.95
N PHE A 133 5.27 10.17 3.09
CA PHE A 133 5.57 8.74 3.12
C PHE A 133 4.48 7.89 2.47
N PHE A 134 3.21 8.29 2.54
CA PHE A 134 2.12 7.62 1.82
C PHE A 134 2.32 7.68 0.29
N TYR A 135 2.47 8.88 -0.28
CA TYR A 135 2.68 9.02 -1.73
C TYR A 135 4.04 8.53 -2.18
N GLY A 136 5.07 8.77 -1.35
CA GLY A 136 6.41 8.23 -1.57
C GLY A 136 6.37 6.71 -1.70
N ASN A 137 5.69 6.02 -0.78
CA ASN A 137 5.48 4.57 -0.87
C ASN A 137 4.73 4.19 -2.15
N MET A 138 3.57 4.80 -2.43
CA MET A 138 2.77 4.47 -3.61
C MET A 138 3.59 4.48 -4.91
N TYR A 139 4.32 5.58 -5.16
CA TYR A 139 5.10 5.74 -6.39
C TYR A 139 6.39 4.92 -6.39
N CYS A 140 7.04 4.78 -5.23
CA CYS A 140 8.19 3.91 -5.07
C CYS A 140 7.83 2.44 -5.35
N SER A 141 6.67 1.97 -4.85
CA SER A 141 6.17 0.62 -5.11
C SER A 141 5.88 0.39 -6.59
N ILE A 142 5.23 1.32 -7.28
CA ILE A 142 4.97 1.23 -8.72
C ILE A 142 6.28 1.07 -9.51
N LEU A 143 7.30 1.88 -9.20
CA LEU A 143 8.59 1.83 -9.88
C LEU A 143 9.35 0.52 -9.60
N PHE A 144 9.38 0.06 -8.35
CA PHE A 144 10.05 -1.21 -8.01
C PHE A 144 9.33 -2.44 -8.54
N ILE A 145 7.99 -2.45 -8.56
CA ILE A 145 7.21 -3.51 -9.19
C ILE A 145 7.49 -3.53 -10.70
N THR A 146 7.59 -2.37 -11.35
CA THR A 146 7.98 -2.28 -12.77
C THR A 146 9.36 -2.88 -13.02
N CYS A 147 10.34 -2.52 -12.20
CA CYS A 147 11.70 -3.08 -12.28
C CYS A 147 11.69 -4.60 -12.08
N LEU A 148 10.89 -5.09 -11.13
CA LEU A 148 10.71 -6.52 -10.89
C LEU A 148 10.07 -7.23 -12.09
N SER A 149 9.03 -6.67 -12.71
CA SER A 149 8.37 -7.25 -13.89
C SER A 149 9.33 -7.34 -15.08
N VAL A 150 10.10 -6.29 -15.36
CA VAL A 150 11.11 -6.28 -16.44
C VAL A 150 12.24 -7.27 -16.14
N GLN A 151 12.74 -7.29 -14.91
CA GLN A 151 13.78 -8.23 -14.49
C GLN A 151 13.31 -9.68 -14.61
N ARG A 152 12.02 -9.95 -14.34
CA ARG A 152 11.43 -11.29 -14.46
C ARG A 152 11.33 -11.72 -15.92
N TYR A 153 10.89 -10.85 -16.80
CA TYR A 153 10.93 -11.09 -18.25
C TYR A 153 12.35 -11.43 -18.72
N TRP A 154 13.34 -10.59 -18.37
CA TRP A 154 14.73 -10.77 -18.82
C TRP A 154 15.31 -12.15 -18.42
N VAL A 155 15.10 -12.56 -17.16
CA VAL A 155 15.62 -13.84 -16.63
C VAL A 155 15.01 -15.04 -17.34
N VAL A 156 13.74 -14.96 -17.73
CA VAL A 156 13.04 -16.08 -18.39
C VAL A 156 13.34 -16.12 -19.88
N ALA A 157 13.41 -14.97 -20.55
CA ALA A 157 13.64 -14.89 -21.99
C ALA A 157 15.11 -15.11 -22.40
N HIS A 158 16.09 -14.79 -21.53
CA HIS A 158 17.51 -14.85 -21.87
C HIS A 158 18.33 -15.67 -20.85
N PRO A 159 18.12 -17.00 -20.75
CA PRO A 159 18.78 -17.86 -19.76
C PRO A 159 20.31 -17.95 -19.92
N LEU A 160 20.84 -17.69 -21.12
CA LEU A 160 22.29 -17.71 -21.43
C LEU A 160 22.97 -16.34 -21.22
N SER A 161 22.21 -15.26 -21.05
CA SER A 161 22.71 -13.92 -20.65
C SER A 161 23.11 -13.87 -19.16
N GLN A 162 23.03 -15.00 -18.44
CA GLN A 162 23.27 -15.14 -17.00
C GLN A 162 24.69 -14.75 -16.53
N GLN A 163 25.61 -14.42 -17.45
CA GLN A 163 27.02 -14.23 -17.18
C GLN A 163 27.50 -12.80 -16.91
N ARG A 164 26.61 -11.80 -16.83
CA ARG A 164 27.00 -10.49 -16.26
C ARG A 164 25.95 -9.98 -15.28
N LYS A 165 25.85 -10.69 -14.14
CA LYS A 165 25.14 -10.32 -12.90
C LYS A 165 25.70 -9.01 -12.33
N ASN A 166 25.46 -7.89 -13.00
CA ASN A 166 25.90 -6.60 -12.51
C ASN A 166 24.86 -6.02 -11.57
N ASN A 167 24.93 -6.43 -10.29
CA ASN A 167 24.12 -5.84 -9.23
C ASN A 167 24.30 -4.31 -9.15
N LYS A 168 25.40 -3.75 -9.70
CA LYS A 168 25.61 -2.30 -9.76
C LYS A 168 24.50 -1.59 -10.54
N ILE A 169 23.95 -2.20 -11.59
CA ILE A 169 22.82 -1.60 -12.33
C ILE A 169 21.59 -1.55 -11.43
N ALA A 170 21.25 -2.67 -10.78
CA ALA A 170 20.10 -2.72 -9.88
C ALA A 170 20.25 -1.76 -8.70
N ILE A 171 21.44 -1.66 -8.11
CA ILE A 171 21.74 -0.68 -7.05
C ILE A 171 21.62 0.74 -7.58
N GLY A 172 22.21 1.03 -8.74
CA GLY A 172 22.13 2.35 -9.37
C GLY A 172 20.69 2.76 -9.69
N VAL A 173 19.89 1.85 -10.23
CA VAL A 173 18.45 2.05 -10.48
C VAL A 173 17.70 2.28 -9.16
N SER A 174 17.95 1.49 -8.12
CA SER A 174 17.34 1.70 -6.80
C SER A 174 17.69 3.08 -6.22
N VAL A 175 18.96 3.48 -6.28
CA VAL A 175 19.42 4.80 -5.80
C VAL A 175 18.77 5.92 -6.61
N ALA A 176 18.67 5.76 -7.93
CA ALA A 176 18.00 6.72 -8.81
C ALA A 176 16.51 6.84 -8.50
N ILE A 177 15.82 5.72 -8.23
CA ILE A 177 14.41 5.71 -7.81
C ILE A 177 14.27 6.46 -6.49
N TRP A 178 15.10 6.16 -5.47
CA TRP A 178 15.04 6.86 -4.19
C TRP A 178 15.28 8.36 -4.32
N ALA A 179 16.32 8.75 -5.07
CA ALA A 179 16.61 10.16 -5.32
C ALA A 179 15.45 10.86 -6.05
N PHE A 180 14.90 10.21 -7.09
CA PHE A 180 13.74 10.72 -7.82
C PHE A 180 12.52 10.89 -6.92
N ILE A 181 12.19 9.89 -6.10
CA ILE A 181 11.06 9.96 -5.16
C ILE A 181 11.28 11.06 -4.13
N TRP A 182 12.47 11.19 -3.54
CA TRP A 182 12.77 12.27 -2.59
C TRP A 182 12.63 13.67 -3.20
N VAL A 183 13.15 13.87 -4.40
CA VAL A 183 13.03 15.14 -5.11
C VAL A 183 11.57 15.43 -5.44
N THR A 184 10.84 14.44 -5.95
CA THR A 184 9.45 14.62 -6.38
C THR A 184 8.46 14.73 -5.23
N THR A 185 8.75 14.18 -4.03
CA THR A 185 7.90 14.39 -2.84
C THR A 185 8.18 15.73 -2.15
N THR A 186 9.28 16.41 -2.45
CA THR A 186 9.62 17.71 -1.84
C THR A 186 8.49 18.76 -1.97
N PRO A 187 7.81 18.92 -3.14
CA PRO A 187 6.65 19.81 -3.27
C PRO A 187 5.51 19.54 -2.30
N LEU A 188 5.33 18.30 -1.82
CA LEU A 188 4.31 17.99 -0.80
C LEU A 188 4.59 18.69 0.53
N TYR A 189 5.84 19.05 0.83
CA TYR A 189 6.16 19.81 2.04
C TYR A 189 5.92 21.31 1.90
N LEU A 190 5.77 21.81 0.67
CA LEU A 190 5.72 23.25 0.36
C LEU A 190 4.31 23.86 0.51
N TYR A 191 3.27 23.05 0.65
CA TYR A 191 1.91 23.52 0.88
C TYR A 191 1.30 22.88 2.13
N ASP A 192 0.25 23.51 2.65
CA ASP A 192 -0.39 23.09 3.89
C ASP A 192 -1.39 21.95 3.62
N HIS A 193 -1.36 20.93 4.48
CA HIS A 193 -2.27 19.78 4.41
C HIS A 193 -3.30 19.79 5.52
N THR A 194 -3.07 20.49 6.63
CA THR A 194 -4.06 20.61 7.70
C THR A 194 -5.04 21.74 7.46
N THR A 195 -6.30 21.48 7.78
CA THR A 195 -7.38 22.46 7.66
C THR A 195 -8.33 22.33 8.83
N LYS A 196 -8.61 23.45 9.50
CA LYS A 196 -9.62 23.49 10.55
C LYS A 196 -11.00 23.72 9.94
N LEU A 197 -11.88 22.74 10.09
CA LEU A 197 -13.25 22.82 9.60
C LEU A 197 -14.17 23.51 10.62
N LYS A 198 -15.21 24.21 10.12
CA LYS A 198 -16.29 24.78 10.96
C LYS A 198 -17.24 23.68 11.43
N ASP A 199 -17.66 22.82 10.50
CA ASP A 199 -18.49 21.65 10.76
C ASP A 199 -18.00 20.42 9.96
N PRO A 200 -17.57 19.34 10.63
CA PRO A 200 -17.32 19.22 12.07
C PRO A 200 -16.16 20.13 12.54
N ASN A 201 -16.16 20.58 13.80
CA ASN A 201 -15.07 21.42 14.36
C ASN A 201 -13.80 20.60 14.64
N VAL A 202 -13.18 20.08 13.58
CA VAL A 202 -12.00 19.21 13.62
C VAL A 202 -10.91 19.75 12.70
N THR A 203 -9.68 19.33 12.93
CA THR A 203 -8.57 19.61 12.02
C THR A 203 -8.35 18.39 11.14
N THR A 204 -8.65 18.48 9.84
CA THR A 204 -8.38 17.38 8.90
C THR A 204 -6.91 17.39 8.47
N CYS A 205 -6.39 16.24 8.03
CA CYS A 205 -5.05 16.12 7.45
C CYS A 205 -5.16 15.55 6.03
N HIS A 206 -4.87 16.37 5.01
CA HIS A 206 -4.88 16.04 3.57
C HIS A 206 -6.24 15.64 2.97
N ASP A 207 -7.26 15.38 3.79
CA ASP A 207 -8.60 14.98 3.33
C ASP A 207 -9.36 16.11 2.61
N VAL A 208 -9.04 17.39 2.88
CA VAL A 208 -9.74 18.55 2.30
C VAL A 208 -8.75 19.49 1.64
N THR A 209 -9.01 19.85 0.38
CA THR A 209 -8.23 20.87 -0.35
C THR A 209 -8.87 22.24 -0.13
N VAL A 210 -8.10 23.21 0.38
CA VAL A 210 -8.58 24.58 0.63
C VAL A 210 -8.33 25.47 -0.57
N ILE A 211 -9.37 26.17 -1.04
CA ILE A 211 -9.22 27.26 -1.99
C ILE A 211 -9.01 28.54 -1.19
N LYS A 212 -7.78 29.08 -1.21
CA LYS A 212 -7.40 30.26 -0.42
C LYS A 212 -8.04 31.54 -0.96
N ASP A 213 -8.22 31.64 -2.29
CA ASP A 213 -8.82 32.77 -2.99
C ASP A 213 -9.80 32.30 -4.08
N LEU A 214 -11.06 32.72 -3.98
CA LEU A 214 -12.12 32.36 -4.94
C LEU A 214 -11.99 33.09 -6.27
N GLU A 215 -11.27 34.21 -6.31
CA GLU A 215 -11.02 34.99 -7.53
C GLU A 215 -9.93 34.36 -8.41
N ILE A 216 -8.95 33.67 -7.80
CA ILE A 216 -7.90 32.93 -8.51
C ILE A 216 -7.74 31.53 -7.91
N PRO A 217 -8.74 30.64 -8.08
CA PRO A 217 -8.72 29.31 -7.46
C PRO A 217 -7.48 28.50 -7.84
N PHE A 218 -7.00 28.67 -9.08
CA PHE A 218 -5.89 27.92 -9.64
C PHE A 218 -4.56 28.17 -8.92
N GLU A 219 -4.29 29.39 -8.43
CA GLU A 219 -3.02 29.69 -7.75
C GLU A 219 -2.90 28.93 -6.43
N SER A 220 -4.00 28.76 -5.71
CA SER A 220 -4.03 27.99 -4.46
C SER A 220 -3.81 26.48 -4.64
N ILE A 221 -4.12 25.95 -5.83
CA ILE A 221 -4.03 24.51 -6.15
C ILE A 221 -2.93 24.19 -7.18
N ARG A 222 -2.17 25.19 -7.64
CA ARG A 222 -1.22 25.04 -8.75
C ARG A 222 -0.16 23.99 -8.46
N LEU A 223 0.44 24.05 -7.27
CA LEU A 223 1.46 23.10 -6.83
C LEU A 223 0.95 21.66 -6.74
N PRO A 224 -0.13 21.36 -5.98
CA PRO A 224 -0.66 20.01 -5.93
C PRO A 224 -1.17 19.53 -7.29
N PHE A 225 -1.81 20.40 -8.09
CA PHE A 225 -2.22 20.07 -9.46
C PHE A 225 -1.03 19.60 -10.32
N ILE A 226 0.05 20.39 -10.39
CA ILE A 226 1.23 20.02 -11.19
C ILE A 226 1.83 18.72 -10.68
N TYR A 227 1.96 18.57 -9.37
CA TYR A 227 2.51 17.35 -8.76
C TYR A 227 1.68 16.11 -9.11
N PHE A 228 0.38 16.10 -8.85
CA PHE A 228 -0.45 14.90 -9.07
C PHE A 228 -0.67 14.58 -10.54
N ILE A 229 -0.77 15.60 -11.42
CA ILE A 229 -0.81 15.36 -12.87
C ILE A 229 0.52 14.78 -13.34
N MET A 230 1.65 15.34 -12.94
CA MET A 230 2.96 14.84 -13.35
C MET A 230 3.21 13.41 -12.84
N MET A 231 2.98 13.16 -11.55
CA MET A 231 3.18 11.83 -10.97
C MET A 231 2.18 10.81 -11.53
N GLY A 232 0.90 11.17 -11.65
CA GLY A 232 -0.13 10.30 -12.22
C GLY A 232 0.11 9.94 -13.69
N THR A 233 0.64 10.88 -14.49
CA THR A 233 0.92 10.60 -15.91
C THR A 233 2.26 9.92 -16.13
N VAL A 234 3.33 10.41 -15.51
CA VAL A 234 4.69 9.92 -15.74
C VAL A 234 4.99 8.68 -14.91
N VAL A 235 4.64 8.70 -13.62
CA VAL A 235 5.06 7.66 -12.65
C VAL A 235 4.01 6.57 -12.49
N PHE A 236 2.79 6.77 -12.96
CA PHE A 236 1.77 5.73 -12.98
C PHE A 236 1.49 5.18 -14.38
N LEU A 237 1.11 6.00 -15.37
CA LEU A 237 0.75 5.47 -16.70
C LEU A 237 1.93 4.81 -17.44
N ILE A 238 3.13 5.39 -17.40
CA ILE A 238 4.29 4.80 -18.09
C ILE A 238 4.64 3.43 -17.47
N PRO A 239 4.83 3.30 -16.13
CA PRO A 239 4.94 2.00 -15.47
C PRO A 239 3.85 0.98 -15.80
N CYS A 240 2.57 1.39 -15.85
CA CYS A 240 1.48 0.50 -16.26
C CYS A 240 1.72 -0.09 -17.64
N ILE A 241 2.10 0.73 -18.62
CA ILE A 241 2.39 0.28 -20.00
C ILE A 241 3.59 -0.67 -19.99
N VAL A 242 4.67 -0.32 -19.30
CA VAL A 242 5.88 -1.15 -19.22
C VAL A 242 5.59 -2.51 -18.59
N ILE A 243 4.77 -2.56 -17.53
CA ILE A 243 4.36 -3.81 -16.87
C ILE A 243 3.53 -4.68 -17.81
N ILE A 244 2.55 -4.10 -18.51
CA ILE A 244 1.72 -4.82 -19.49
C ILE A 244 2.60 -5.44 -20.58
N VAL A 245 3.51 -4.64 -21.16
CA VAL A 245 4.44 -5.12 -22.19
C VAL A 245 5.36 -6.21 -21.63
N ALA A 246 5.97 -5.99 -20.46
CA ALA A 246 6.87 -6.96 -19.83
C ALA A 246 6.18 -8.30 -19.56
N TYR A 247 4.93 -8.29 -19.09
CA TYR A 247 4.18 -9.52 -18.85
C TYR A 247 3.68 -10.19 -20.13
N ALA A 248 3.28 -9.44 -21.15
CA ALA A 248 2.95 -10.00 -22.46
C ALA A 248 4.16 -10.71 -23.08
N MET A 249 5.35 -10.09 -23.01
CA MET A 249 6.59 -10.68 -23.47
C MET A 249 7.01 -11.89 -22.62
N LEU A 250 6.81 -11.83 -21.30
CA LEU A 250 7.07 -12.96 -20.39
C LEU A 250 6.19 -14.17 -20.73
N LEU A 251 4.89 -13.95 -20.96
CA LEU A 251 3.95 -15.02 -21.36
C LEU A 251 4.34 -15.62 -22.71
N LYS A 252 4.75 -14.80 -23.68
CA LYS A 252 5.23 -15.28 -24.98
C LYS A 252 6.49 -16.14 -24.84
N ALA A 253 7.47 -15.69 -24.06
CA ALA A 253 8.72 -16.43 -23.83
C ALA A 253 8.47 -17.80 -23.16
N LEU A 254 7.51 -17.86 -22.24
CA LEU A 254 7.08 -19.11 -21.58
C LEU A 254 6.32 -20.06 -22.51
N GLY A 255 5.58 -19.52 -23.49
CA GLY A 255 4.86 -20.32 -24.48
C GLY A 255 5.78 -20.99 -25.50
N THR A 256 6.93 -20.37 -25.81
CA THR A 256 7.91 -20.90 -26.77
C THR A 256 8.88 -21.93 -26.16
N SER A 257 9.04 -21.95 -24.83
CA SER A 257 9.88 -22.94 -24.13
C SER A 257 9.10 -24.25 -23.92
N MET A 258 8.96 -25.02 -24.99
CA MET A 258 8.24 -26.29 -25.02
C MET A 258 9.17 -27.44 -24.60
N GLU A 259 9.32 -27.67 -23.28
CA GLU A 259 9.80 -28.95 -22.74
C GLU A 259 9.34 -29.19 -21.29
N GLU A 260 9.04 -30.45 -21.00
CA GLU A 260 7.97 -30.91 -20.12
C GLU A 260 8.44 -31.11 -18.65
N SER A 261 7.53 -30.90 -17.70
CA SER A 261 7.64 -31.07 -16.22
C SER A 261 8.16 -29.90 -15.35
N THR A 262 9.34 -29.30 -15.58
CA THR A 262 9.82 -28.16 -14.75
C THR A 262 9.24 -26.81 -15.20
N ALA A 263 8.90 -26.68 -16.49
CA ALA A 263 8.23 -25.51 -17.05
C ALA A 263 6.84 -25.27 -16.44
N SER A 264 6.08 -26.32 -16.09
CA SER A 264 4.74 -26.22 -15.52
C SER A 264 4.73 -25.55 -14.13
N LYS A 265 5.66 -25.95 -13.23
CA LYS A 265 5.80 -25.34 -11.90
C LYS A 265 6.24 -23.87 -11.97
N ASN A 266 7.11 -23.53 -12.92
CA ASN A 266 7.52 -22.15 -13.16
C ASN A 266 6.40 -21.31 -13.78
N ARG A 267 5.60 -21.90 -14.70
CA ARG A 267 4.43 -21.25 -15.30
C ARG A 267 3.36 -20.92 -14.26
N HIS A 268 3.05 -21.83 -13.34
CA HIS A 268 2.11 -21.55 -12.26
C HIS A 268 2.57 -20.38 -11.36
N LYS A 269 3.84 -20.37 -10.93
CA LYS A 269 4.41 -19.24 -10.16
C LYS A 269 4.29 -17.92 -10.91
N VAL A 270 4.53 -17.91 -12.23
CA VAL A 270 4.42 -16.70 -13.05
C VAL A 270 2.97 -16.23 -13.18
N VAL A 271 2.02 -17.14 -13.44
CA VAL A 271 0.60 -16.79 -13.54
C VAL A 271 0.09 -16.21 -12.22
N VAL A 272 0.46 -16.81 -11.08
CA VAL A 272 0.09 -16.28 -9.76
C VAL A 272 0.73 -14.91 -9.50
N LEU A 273 2.01 -14.73 -9.88
CA LEU A 273 2.68 -13.43 -9.78
C LEU A 273 1.98 -12.35 -10.63
N ILE A 274 1.60 -12.67 -11.86
CA ILE A 274 0.82 -11.77 -12.73
C ILE A 274 -0.50 -11.44 -12.07
N GLY A 275 -1.21 -12.42 -11.52
CA GLY A 275 -2.46 -12.22 -10.79
C GLY A 275 -2.29 -11.27 -9.60
N ILE A 276 -1.26 -11.44 -8.78
CA ILE A 276 -0.98 -10.57 -7.63
C ILE A 276 -0.68 -9.14 -8.08
N VAL A 277 0.17 -8.96 -9.09
CA VAL A 277 0.49 -7.62 -9.61
C VAL A 277 -0.74 -6.98 -10.22
N LEU A 278 -1.54 -7.71 -10.99
CA LEU A 278 -2.80 -7.22 -11.56
C LEU A 278 -3.76 -6.77 -10.46
N VAL A 279 -3.97 -7.58 -9.43
CA VAL A 279 -4.83 -7.22 -8.28
C VAL A 279 -4.30 -5.97 -7.58
N THR A 280 -2.99 -5.88 -7.36
CA THR A 280 -2.35 -4.70 -6.75
C THR A 280 -2.62 -3.43 -7.58
N PHE A 281 -2.49 -3.52 -8.90
CA PHE A 281 -2.79 -2.38 -9.78
C PHE A 281 -4.29 -2.05 -9.79
N LEU A 282 -5.17 -3.03 -9.98
CA LEU A 282 -6.61 -2.82 -10.08
C LEU A 282 -7.25 -2.30 -8.79
N VAL A 283 -6.74 -2.73 -7.63
CA VAL A 283 -7.33 -2.38 -6.33
C VAL A 283 -6.61 -1.18 -5.71
N CYS A 284 -5.28 -1.13 -5.74
CA CYS A 284 -4.51 -0.15 -4.97
C CYS A 284 -4.11 1.07 -5.79
N PHE A 285 -3.62 0.89 -7.03
CA PHE A 285 -2.98 1.99 -7.77
C PHE A 285 -3.89 2.67 -8.81
N ILE A 286 -4.63 1.89 -9.61
CA ILE A 286 -5.49 2.44 -10.67
C ILE A 286 -6.59 3.33 -10.09
N PRO A 287 -7.39 2.89 -9.09
CA PRO A 287 -8.49 3.70 -8.58
C PRO A 287 -8.00 5.01 -7.96
N SER A 288 -6.93 4.96 -7.16
CA SER A 288 -6.36 6.12 -6.47
C SER A 288 -5.77 7.13 -7.46
N ASN A 289 -4.96 6.70 -8.42
CA ASN A 289 -4.37 7.61 -9.41
C ASN A 289 -5.42 8.19 -10.35
N ILE A 290 -6.43 7.42 -10.77
CA ILE A 290 -7.55 7.97 -11.57
C ILE A 290 -8.28 9.02 -10.74
N MET A 291 -8.64 8.72 -9.49
CA MET A 291 -9.36 9.68 -8.65
C MET A 291 -8.54 10.95 -8.37
N LEU A 292 -7.21 10.86 -8.21
CA LEU A 292 -6.33 12.01 -8.10
C LEU A 292 -6.33 12.86 -9.38
N LEU A 293 -6.19 12.22 -10.55
CA LEU A 293 -6.22 12.92 -11.84
C LEU A 293 -7.57 13.59 -12.09
N VAL A 294 -8.67 12.90 -11.77
CA VAL A 294 -10.04 13.43 -11.90
C VAL A 294 -10.26 14.57 -10.91
N HIS A 295 -9.88 14.41 -9.64
CA HIS A 295 -10.03 15.43 -8.61
C HIS A 295 -9.33 16.74 -9.00
N TYR A 296 -8.02 16.69 -9.26
CA TYR A 296 -7.25 17.88 -9.62
C TYR A 296 -7.58 18.40 -11.03
N GLY A 297 -7.96 17.51 -11.96
CA GLY A 297 -8.40 17.87 -13.31
C GLY A 297 -9.74 18.63 -13.35
N LEU A 298 -10.73 18.16 -12.59
CA LEU A 298 -12.03 18.83 -12.47
C LEU A 298 -11.93 20.12 -11.65
N GLN A 299 -11.06 20.15 -10.65
CA GLN A 299 -10.81 21.36 -9.84
C GLN A 299 -10.27 22.52 -10.71
N LYS A 300 -9.41 22.22 -11.70
CA LYS A 300 -8.96 23.23 -12.67
C LYS A 300 -10.12 23.88 -13.45
N ASN A 301 -11.18 23.12 -13.75
CA ASN A 301 -12.33 23.60 -14.51
C ASN A 301 -13.48 24.11 -13.64
N SER A 302 -13.30 24.17 -12.31
CA SER A 302 -14.34 24.55 -11.35
C SER A 302 -15.63 23.71 -11.44
N ILE A 303 -15.49 22.43 -11.81
CA ILE A 303 -16.63 21.50 -11.94
C ILE A 303 -16.81 20.72 -10.63
N GLY A 304 -18.07 20.63 -10.20
CA GLY A 304 -18.54 19.78 -9.12
C GLY A 304 -18.32 18.27 -9.39
N ASN A 305 -17.42 17.62 -8.67
CA ASN A 305 -17.27 16.18 -8.47
C ASN A 305 -17.90 15.74 -7.13
N HIS A 306 -18.98 14.97 -7.19
CA HIS A 306 -19.70 14.39 -6.05
C HIS A 306 -19.09 13.03 -5.62
N GLY A 307 -17.76 12.94 -5.64
CA GLY A 307 -17.02 11.69 -5.57
C GLY A 307 -16.19 11.54 -4.30
N TYR A 308 -16.46 12.31 -3.23
CA TYR A 308 -15.57 12.40 -2.06
C TYR A 308 -15.36 11.04 -1.41
N ASN A 309 -16.44 10.29 -1.22
CA ASN A 309 -16.45 8.97 -0.58
C ASN A 309 -15.61 7.99 -1.40
N VAL A 310 -15.71 8.07 -2.72
CA VAL A 310 -14.95 7.24 -3.65
C VAL A 310 -13.47 7.61 -3.56
N TYR A 311 -13.14 8.90 -3.63
CA TYR A 311 -11.76 9.39 -3.53
C TYR A 311 -11.06 8.90 -2.25
N ILE A 312 -11.61 9.16 -1.08
CA ILE A 312 -10.99 8.76 0.19
C ILE A 312 -10.92 7.23 0.34
N SER A 313 -11.91 6.51 -0.20
CA SER A 313 -11.90 5.04 -0.21
C SER A 313 -10.79 4.49 -1.10
N THR A 314 -10.56 5.08 -2.28
CA THR A 314 -9.46 4.66 -3.16
C THR A 314 -8.08 4.92 -2.54
N LEU A 315 -7.91 5.99 -1.76
CA LEU A 315 -6.66 6.23 -1.01
C LEU A 315 -6.46 5.22 0.12
N CYS A 316 -7.53 4.83 0.80
CA CYS A 316 -7.49 3.74 1.79
C CYS A 316 -7.07 2.42 1.13
N LEU A 317 -7.68 2.06 0.00
CA LEU A 317 -7.33 0.87 -0.78
C LEU A 317 -5.90 0.92 -1.33
N ALA A 318 -5.38 2.10 -1.66
CA ALA A 318 -3.99 2.25 -2.10
C ALA A 318 -2.98 1.77 -1.04
N SER A 319 -3.33 1.95 0.24
CA SER A 319 -2.50 1.54 1.38
C SER A 319 -2.42 0.02 1.57
N LEU A 320 -3.31 -0.76 0.92
CA LEU A 320 -3.27 -2.22 0.95
C LEU A 320 -2.08 -2.80 0.16
N ASN A 321 -1.42 -2.01 -0.69
CA ASN A 321 -0.26 -2.47 -1.46
C ASN A 321 0.83 -3.07 -0.55
N SER A 322 1.09 -2.45 0.60
CA SER A 322 2.08 -2.91 1.57
C SER A 322 1.75 -4.26 2.23
N CYS A 323 0.51 -4.74 2.10
CA CYS A 323 0.10 -6.09 2.48
C CYS A 323 0.16 -7.08 1.33
N LEU A 324 0.06 -6.61 0.08
CA LEU A 324 0.12 -7.43 -1.12
C LEU A 324 1.57 -7.74 -1.54
N ASP A 325 2.51 -6.83 -1.27
CA ASP A 325 3.92 -6.98 -1.63
C ASP A 325 4.60 -8.22 -1.01
N PRO A 326 4.31 -8.63 0.24
CA PRO A 326 4.75 -9.93 0.79
C PRO A 326 4.39 -11.16 -0.06
N PHE A 327 3.27 -11.13 -0.78
CA PHE A 327 2.92 -12.21 -1.71
C PHE A 327 3.82 -12.19 -2.94
N ILE A 328 4.13 -11.00 -3.47
CA ILE A 328 5.14 -10.86 -4.54
C ILE A 328 6.45 -11.49 -4.08
N TYR A 329 6.94 -11.17 -2.87
CA TYR A 329 8.17 -11.74 -2.32
C TYR A 329 8.13 -13.26 -2.21
N TYR A 330 7.00 -13.84 -1.80
CA TYR A 330 6.82 -15.28 -1.65
C TYR A 330 6.91 -16.06 -2.97
N PHE A 331 6.37 -15.51 -4.07
CA PHE A 331 6.44 -16.15 -5.38
C PHE A 331 7.75 -15.87 -6.11
N VAL A 332 8.39 -14.74 -5.83
CA VAL A 332 9.63 -14.28 -6.46
C VAL A 332 10.87 -14.88 -5.75
N SER A 333 10.91 -14.93 -4.43
CA SER A 333 12.07 -15.41 -3.66
C SER A 333 11.84 -16.77 -3.00
N GLU A 334 12.71 -17.73 -3.32
CA GLU A 334 12.70 -19.03 -2.65
C GLU A 334 13.20 -18.94 -1.21
N ASP A 335 14.18 -18.07 -0.95
CA ASP A 335 14.70 -17.83 0.41
C ASP A 335 13.59 -17.31 1.33
N PHE A 336 12.84 -16.30 0.87
CA PHE A 336 11.74 -15.72 1.65
C PHE A 336 10.64 -16.75 1.89
N ARG A 337 10.23 -17.46 0.83
CA ARG A 337 9.26 -18.56 0.93
C ARG A 337 9.66 -19.62 1.96
N ASN A 338 10.92 -20.02 1.98
CA ASN A 338 11.40 -21.04 2.92
C ASN A 338 11.40 -20.53 4.37
N HIS A 339 11.77 -19.27 4.60
CA HIS A 339 11.69 -18.69 5.95
C HIS A 339 10.24 -18.52 6.42
N VAL A 340 9.32 -18.08 5.54
CA VAL A 340 7.88 -18.03 5.86
C VAL A 340 7.36 -19.41 6.22
N LYS A 341 7.65 -20.44 5.41
CA LYS A 341 7.25 -21.83 5.68
C LYS A 341 7.80 -22.33 7.01
N ASN A 342 9.09 -22.10 7.28
CA ASN A 342 9.70 -22.56 8.53
C ASN A 342 9.10 -21.84 9.74
N THR A 343 8.85 -20.54 9.68
CA THR A 343 8.19 -19.80 10.76
C THR A 343 6.76 -20.30 11.01
N LEU A 344 5.99 -20.57 9.95
CA LEU A 344 4.63 -21.09 10.07
C LEU A 344 4.60 -22.55 10.56
N LEU A 345 5.50 -23.40 10.06
CA LEU A 345 5.62 -24.81 10.48
C LEU A 345 6.12 -24.92 11.92
N CYS A 346 7.09 -24.11 12.35
CA CYS A 346 7.52 -24.05 13.74
C CYS A 346 6.40 -23.54 14.67
N ARG A 347 5.57 -22.58 14.23
CA ARG A 347 4.37 -22.20 14.99
C ARG A 347 3.35 -23.33 15.07
N SER A 348 3.13 -24.08 13.99
CA SER A 348 2.23 -25.24 13.98
C SER A 348 2.72 -26.35 14.93
N SER A 349 4.01 -26.71 14.86
CA SER A 349 4.59 -27.71 15.76
C SER A 349 4.56 -27.28 17.22
N ARG A 350 4.87 -26.00 17.51
CA ARG A 350 4.81 -25.46 18.89
C ARG A 350 3.37 -25.35 19.40
N ALA A 351 2.39 -25.04 18.55
CA ALA A 351 0.98 -25.02 18.90
C ALA A 351 0.42 -26.43 19.17
N VAL A 352 0.83 -27.42 18.36
CA VAL A 352 0.51 -28.84 18.60
C VAL A 352 1.13 -29.33 19.91
N GLU A 353 2.38 -28.97 20.19
CA GLU A 353 3.05 -29.35 21.45
C GLU A 353 2.39 -28.68 22.65
N GLN A 354 2.03 -27.39 22.56
CA GLN A 354 1.27 -26.70 23.62
C GLN A 354 -0.09 -27.35 23.87
N MET A 355 -0.85 -27.72 22.82
CA MET A 355 -2.10 -28.48 22.97
C MET A 355 -1.85 -29.84 23.63
N ARG A 356 -0.79 -30.56 23.25
CA ARG A 356 -0.43 -31.86 23.84
C ARG A 356 -0.15 -31.76 25.34
N VAL A 357 0.60 -30.73 25.76
CA VAL A 357 0.88 -30.45 27.18
C VAL A 357 -0.41 -30.14 27.94
N SER A 358 -1.30 -29.31 27.39
CA SER A 358 -2.61 -29.00 28.01
C SER A 358 -3.54 -30.23 28.12
N PHE A 359 -3.54 -31.13 27.13
CA PHE A 359 -4.30 -32.38 27.21
C PHE A 359 -3.71 -33.38 28.23
N SER A 360 -2.37 -33.39 28.37
CA SER A 360 -1.70 -34.24 29.37
C SER A 360 -2.01 -33.80 30.80
N SER A 361 -2.08 -32.49 31.08
CA SER A 361 -2.43 -31.97 32.41
C SER A 361 -3.90 -32.25 32.78
N MET A 362 -4.82 -32.18 31.81
CA MET A 362 -6.23 -32.58 32.01
C MET A 362 -6.39 -34.09 32.29
N LYS A 363 -5.60 -34.96 31.63
CA LYS A 363 -5.59 -36.40 31.93
C LYS A 363 -5.07 -36.70 33.34
N TYR A 364 -4.06 -35.97 33.80
CA TYR A 364 -3.52 -36.12 35.15
C TYR A 364 -4.53 -35.65 36.22
N SER A 365 -5.24 -34.56 35.96
CA SER A 365 -6.31 -34.05 36.84
C SER A 365 -7.51 -35.01 36.97
N LYS A 366 -7.89 -35.72 35.89
CA LYS A 366 -8.92 -36.77 35.95
C LYS A 366 -8.46 -38.03 36.70
N LYS A 367 -7.17 -38.38 36.64
CA LYS A 367 -6.61 -39.55 37.35
C LYS A 367 -6.46 -39.30 38.86
N SER A 368 -6.30 -38.04 39.28
CA SER A 368 -6.22 -37.65 40.69
C SER A 368 -7.54 -37.70 41.47
N LYS A 369 -8.70 -37.88 40.80
CA LYS A 369 -10.01 -38.02 41.47
C LYS A 369 -10.48 -39.47 41.66
N ALA A 370 -9.62 -40.45 41.38
CA ALA A 370 -9.91 -41.85 41.61
C ALA A 370 -8.76 -42.51 42.40
N TYR A 371 -8.64 -42.19 43.68
CA TYR A 371 -8.10 -43.15 44.65
C TYR A 371 -8.88 -43.04 45.96
N VAL A 372 -9.70 -44.07 46.15
CA VAL A 372 -10.41 -44.41 47.38
C VAL A 372 -9.39 -44.86 48.41
N SER A 373 -9.66 -44.51 49.65
CA SER A 373 -9.05 -45.01 50.89
C SER A 373 -8.60 -46.47 50.82
N ASP A 374 -7.36 -46.74 51.19
CA ASP A 374 -7.14 -47.75 52.24
C ASP A 374 -5.78 -47.63 52.94
N VAL A 375 -5.83 -48.01 54.20
CA VAL A 375 -4.83 -47.92 55.27
C VAL A 375 -3.70 -48.94 55.08
N GLY A 376 -2.46 -48.60 55.46
CA GLY A 376 -1.40 -49.62 55.62
C GLY A 376 0.04 -49.12 55.68
N THR A 377 0.47 -48.74 56.90
CA THR A 377 1.80 -48.99 57.51
C THR A 377 3.10 -48.99 56.66
N THR A 378 3.96 -48.01 57.00
CA THR A 378 5.42 -48.12 57.28
C THR A 378 6.17 -49.41 56.89
N GLN A 379 7.23 -49.28 56.06
CA GLN A 379 8.63 -49.38 56.48
C GLN A 379 9.65 -49.13 55.34
N SER A 380 10.74 -48.48 55.74
CA SER A 380 12.12 -48.36 55.21
C SER A 380 12.58 -49.26 54.05
N SER A 381 13.30 -48.70 53.07
CA SER A 381 14.78 -48.75 53.01
C SER A 381 15.34 -48.37 51.62
N THR A 382 16.57 -47.87 51.67
CA THR A 382 17.48 -47.38 50.64
C THR A 382 17.94 -48.42 49.61
N CYS A 383 17.97 -48.04 48.33
CA CYS A 383 19.18 -47.87 47.50
C CYS A 383 18.80 -47.15 46.20
#